data_AF-G7Y345-F1
#
_entry.id   AF-G7Y345-F1
#
_cell.length_a   1.000
_cell.length_b   1.000
_cell.length_c   1.000
_cell.angle_alpha   90.00
_cell.angle_beta   90.00
_cell.angle_gamma   90.00
#
_symmetry.space_group_name_H-M   'P 1'
#
loop_
_entity.id
_entity.type
_entity.pdbx_description
1 polymer ?
#
loop_
_entity_poly.entity_id
_entity_poly.type
_entity_poly.pdbx_seq_one_letter_code
_entity_poly.pdbx_strand_id
1 'polypeptide(L)'
;MLRLKEVIDRQKIELRGLSRQLAQRNVDLDAMQQQATRLAKLNAVLRRRHYVSKKQTDQLLSEKHDLEMTLRTKEELIQQMRDHVCQSPTDRAADRSLTCGMTASLIKELASPGTPPAPLTESQLIERLNTEDKMITNGSDPNKPRFTVQELRDLLTERNELKSRLIEVEEELSVYRRAGSRSSIQNSIPPASRWDSEPPVQGPINREPSDKAFGRVERSSGIAQFFESLFSKLSK
;
A
#
# COMPACT_ATOMS: atom_id res chain seq x y z
N MET A 1 43.41 -59.04 9.80
CA MET A 1 44.01 -57.68 9.94
C MET A 1 44.09 -56.92 8.61
N LEU A 2 44.64 -57.49 7.52
CA LEU A 2 44.80 -56.78 6.23
C LEU A 2 43.48 -56.31 5.58
N ARG A 3 42.45 -57.16 5.51
CA ARG A 3 41.14 -56.80 4.92
C ARG A 3 40.46 -55.62 5.62
N LEU A 4 40.54 -55.56 6.95
CA LEU A 4 39.95 -54.45 7.71
C LEU A 4 40.69 -53.13 7.42
N LYS A 5 42.02 -53.19 7.32
CA LYS A 5 42.84 -52.03 6.95
C LYS A 5 42.46 -51.49 5.57
N GLU A 6 42.30 -52.36 4.57
CA GLU A 6 41.87 -51.95 3.23
C GLU A 6 40.48 -51.30 3.22
N VAL A 7 39.53 -51.81 4.00
CA VAL A 7 38.19 -51.21 4.12
C VAL A 7 38.27 -49.85 4.81
N ILE A 8 39.04 -49.73 5.88
CA ILE A 8 39.26 -48.46 6.59
C ILE A 8 39.90 -47.43 5.65
N ASP A 9 40.90 -47.84 4.86
CA ASP A 9 41.59 -46.94 3.93
C ASP A 9 40.65 -46.50 2.79
N ARG A 10 39.78 -47.39 2.27
CA ARG A 10 38.71 -47.02 1.33
C ARG A 10 37.73 -46.02 1.93
N GLN A 11 37.22 -46.28 3.13
CA GLN A 11 36.29 -45.39 3.83
C GLN A 11 36.91 -44.01 4.09
N LYS A 12 38.19 -43.92 4.43
CA LYS A 12 38.89 -42.63 4.58
C LYS A 12 38.95 -41.85 3.27
N ILE A 13 39.21 -42.52 2.15
CA ILE A 13 39.22 -41.90 0.82
C ILE A 13 37.81 -41.41 0.46
N GLU A 14 36.79 -42.22 0.71
CA GLU A 14 35.39 -41.84 0.50
C GLU A 14 35.00 -40.63 1.37
N LEU A 15 35.33 -40.63 2.65
CA LEU A 15 35.06 -39.50 3.56
C LEU A 15 35.75 -38.21 3.09
N ARG A 16 36.99 -38.29 2.60
CA ARG A 16 37.69 -37.14 2.00
C ARG A 16 37.04 -36.70 0.70
N GLY A 17 36.52 -37.64 -0.10
CA GLY A 17 35.74 -37.35 -1.30
C GLY A 17 34.46 -36.58 -0.97
N LEU A 18 33.66 -37.12 -0.07
CA LEU A 18 32.41 -36.51 0.38
C LEU A 18 32.64 -35.14 1.05
N SER A 19 33.68 -35.00 1.87
CA SER A 19 34.03 -33.72 2.50
C SER A 19 34.34 -32.64 1.46
N ARG A 20 35.07 -32.98 0.39
CA ARG A 20 35.34 -32.05 -0.72
C ARG A 20 34.06 -31.67 -1.47
N GLN A 21 33.18 -32.65 -1.72
CA GLN A 21 31.90 -32.39 -2.37
C GLN A 21 31.01 -31.47 -1.52
N LEU A 22 30.94 -31.70 -0.20
CA LEU A 22 30.16 -30.88 0.72
C LEU A 22 30.72 -29.44 0.78
N ALA A 23 32.04 -29.29 0.85
CA ALA A 23 32.68 -27.98 0.78
C ALA A 23 32.34 -27.23 -0.52
N GLN A 24 32.37 -27.92 -1.66
CA GLN A 24 31.98 -27.32 -2.94
C GLN A 24 30.50 -26.89 -2.95
N ARG A 25 29.60 -27.75 -2.46
CA ARG A 25 28.16 -27.44 -2.40
C ARG A 25 27.86 -26.25 -1.50
N ASN A 26 28.60 -26.08 -0.40
CA ASN A 26 28.45 -24.89 0.45
C ASN A 26 28.84 -23.61 -0.30
N VAL A 27 29.93 -23.62 -1.06
CA VAL A 27 30.33 -22.47 -1.89
C VAL A 27 29.26 -22.16 -2.95
N ASP A 28 28.70 -23.19 -3.59
CA ASP A 28 27.65 -23.02 -4.59
C ASP A 28 26.36 -22.45 -3.95
N LEU A 29 25.99 -22.91 -2.74
CA LEU A 29 24.86 -22.37 -1.97
C LEU A 29 25.07 -20.91 -1.60
N ASP A 30 26.27 -20.54 -1.12
CA ASP A 30 26.59 -19.15 -0.80
C ASP A 30 26.52 -18.25 -2.04
N ALA A 31 27.01 -18.73 -3.19
CA ALA A 31 26.92 -18.01 -4.45
C ALA A 31 25.46 -17.79 -4.90
N MET A 32 24.63 -18.84 -4.82
CA MET A 32 23.20 -18.76 -5.13
C MET A 32 22.46 -17.81 -4.17
N GLN A 33 22.79 -17.85 -2.87
CA GLN A 33 22.21 -16.96 -1.87
C GLN A 33 22.55 -15.48 -2.15
N GLN A 34 23.78 -15.20 -2.58
CA GLN A 34 24.17 -13.85 -3.00
C GLN A 34 23.39 -13.39 -4.24
N GLN A 35 23.17 -14.28 -5.22
CA GLN A 35 22.35 -13.97 -6.39
C GLN A 35 20.90 -13.68 -6.01
N ALA A 36 20.30 -14.50 -5.15
CA ALA A 36 18.95 -14.29 -4.64
C ALA A 36 18.82 -12.93 -3.92
N THR A 37 19.81 -12.58 -3.10
CA THR A 37 19.86 -11.27 -2.41
C THR A 37 19.94 -10.10 -3.40
N ARG A 38 20.76 -10.21 -4.45
CA ARG A 38 20.83 -9.19 -5.51
C ARG A 38 19.50 -9.03 -6.24
N LEU A 39 18.85 -10.13 -6.61
CA LEU A 39 17.54 -10.13 -7.26
C LEU A 39 16.45 -9.52 -6.35
N ALA A 40 16.46 -9.82 -5.06
CA ALA A 40 15.53 -9.24 -4.11
C ALA A 40 15.67 -7.70 -4.05
N LYS A 41 16.91 -7.19 -4.02
CA LYS A 41 17.18 -5.74 -4.08
C LYS A 41 16.66 -5.11 -5.38
N LEU A 42 16.92 -5.73 -6.53
CA LEU A 42 16.41 -5.24 -7.82
C LEU A 42 14.88 -5.26 -7.89
N ASN A 43 14.23 -6.31 -7.39
CA ASN A 43 12.77 -6.39 -7.31
C ASN A 43 12.17 -5.31 -6.42
N ALA A 44 12.80 -4.98 -5.29
CA ALA A 44 12.36 -3.89 -4.44
C ALA A 44 12.42 -2.54 -5.17
N VAL A 45 13.50 -2.28 -5.92
CA VAL A 45 13.64 -1.06 -6.74
C VAL A 45 12.58 -1.01 -7.85
N LEU A 46 12.35 -2.13 -8.54
CA LEU A 46 11.34 -2.21 -9.60
C LEU A 46 9.92 -1.96 -9.05
N ARG A 47 9.58 -2.53 -7.89
CA ARG A 47 8.30 -2.30 -7.23
C ARG A 47 8.11 -0.84 -6.85
N ARG A 48 9.15 -0.19 -6.28
CA ARG A 48 9.13 1.25 -5.97
C ARG A 48 8.93 2.10 -7.23
N ARG A 49 9.67 1.79 -8.32
CA ARG A 49 9.53 2.51 -9.59
C ARG A 49 8.14 2.34 -10.19
N HIS A 50 7.59 1.12 -10.16
CA HIS A 50 6.25 0.84 -10.62
C HIS A 50 5.19 1.61 -9.81
N TYR A 51 5.36 1.68 -8.48
CA TYR A 51 4.47 2.46 -7.62
C TYR A 51 4.49 3.94 -7.97
N VAL A 52 5.67 4.56 -8.13
CA VAL A 52 5.79 5.97 -8.51
C VAL A 52 5.14 6.23 -9.87
N SER A 53 5.45 5.39 -10.86
CA SER A 53 4.85 5.50 -12.20
C SER A 53 3.34 5.34 -12.17
N LYS A 54 2.80 4.36 -11.42
CA LYS A 54 1.36 4.16 -11.25
C LYS A 54 0.69 5.35 -10.57
N LYS A 55 1.31 5.90 -9.52
CA LYS A 55 0.79 7.09 -8.85
C LYS A 55 0.71 8.28 -9.81
N GLN A 56 1.72 8.47 -10.66
CA GLN A 56 1.72 9.50 -11.69
C GLN A 56 0.60 9.29 -12.71
N THR A 57 0.37 8.06 -13.18
CA THR A 57 -0.73 7.78 -14.12
C THR A 57 -2.09 8.01 -13.49
N ASP A 58 -2.28 7.61 -12.22
CA ASP A 58 -3.54 7.80 -11.51
C ASP A 58 -3.82 9.29 -11.27
N GLN A 59 -2.78 10.08 -10.97
CA GLN A 59 -2.89 11.53 -10.84
C GLN A 59 -3.30 12.20 -12.15
N LEU A 60 -2.61 11.89 -13.25
CA LEU A 60 -2.93 12.43 -14.58
C LEU A 60 -4.34 12.04 -15.03
N LEU A 61 -4.80 10.84 -14.67
CA LEU A 61 -6.16 10.38 -14.96
C LEU A 61 -7.20 11.19 -14.20
N SER A 62 -6.96 11.49 -12.92
CA SER A 62 -7.85 12.35 -12.12
C SER A 62 -7.89 13.78 -12.68
N GLU A 63 -6.73 14.38 -12.95
CA GLU A 63 -6.64 15.74 -13.50
C GLU A 63 -7.34 15.84 -14.87
N LYS A 64 -7.16 14.82 -15.72
CA LYS A 64 -7.88 14.72 -16.99
C LYS A 64 -9.39 14.68 -16.76
N HIS A 65 -9.86 13.85 -15.83
CA HIS A 65 -11.29 13.74 -15.54
C HIS A 65 -11.87 15.07 -15.06
N ASP A 66 -11.18 15.77 -14.15
CA ASP A 66 -11.60 17.08 -13.66
C ASP A 66 -11.69 18.10 -14.79
N LEU A 67 -10.68 18.13 -15.68
CA LEU A 67 -10.69 19.00 -16.85
C LEU A 67 -11.83 18.65 -17.82
N GLU A 68 -12.09 17.37 -18.07
CA GLU A 68 -13.23 16.93 -18.90
C GLU A 68 -14.57 17.37 -18.31
N MET A 69 -14.74 17.29 -16.99
CA MET A 69 -15.96 17.76 -16.33
C MET A 69 -16.10 19.28 -16.44
N THR A 70 -15.03 20.06 -16.22
CA THR A 70 -15.08 21.51 -16.42
C THR A 70 -15.38 21.90 -17.87
N LEU A 71 -14.84 21.16 -18.84
CA LEU A 71 -15.11 21.38 -20.25
C LEU A 71 -16.58 21.11 -20.57
N ARG A 72 -17.16 19.99 -20.11
CA ARG A 72 -18.58 19.68 -20.29
C ARG A 72 -19.48 20.77 -19.71
N THR A 73 -19.22 21.25 -18.50
CA THR A 73 -20.02 22.34 -17.89
C THR A 73 -19.96 23.63 -18.71
N LYS A 74 -18.80 23.97 -19.27
CA LYS A 74 -18.66 25.13 -20.17
C LYS A 74 -19.38 24.91 -21.49
N GLU A 75 -19.32 23.71 -22.07
CA GLU A 75 -20.05 23.37 -23.29
C GLU A 75 -21.57 23.46 -23.09
N GLU A 76 -22.08 22.97 -21.96
CA GLU A 76 -23.49 23.10 -21.58
C GLU A 76 -23.91 24.57 -21.46
N LEU A 77 -23.11 25.42 -20.82
CA LEU A 77 -23.40 26.86 -20.71
C LEU A 77 -23.42 27.54 -22.08
N ILE A 78 -22.45 27.23 -22.96
CA ILE A 78 -22.42 27.74 -24.33
C ILE A 78 -23.67 27.28 -25.10
N GLN A 79 -24.10 26.04 -24.90
CA GLN A 79 -25.30 25.51 -25.54
C GLN A 79 -26.56 26.26 -25.06
N GLN A 80 -26.71 26.47 -23.76
CA GLN A 80 -27.80 27.28 -23.21
C GLN A 80 -27.81 28.69 -23.80
N MET A 81 -26.65 29.35 -23.87
CA MET A 81 -26.54 30.67 -24.51
C MET A 81 -26.96 30.64 -25.98
N ARG A 82 -26.56 29.62 -26.75
CA ARG A 82 -27.00 29.47 -28.16
C ARG A 82 -28.52 29.28 -28.25
N ASP A 83 -29.09 28.47 -27.38
CA ASP A 83 -30.54 28.20 -27.37
C ASP A 83 -31.32 29.48 -27.05
N HIS A 84 -30.84 30.31 -26.11
CA HIS A 84 -31.46 31.61 -25.81
C HIS A 84 -31.34 32.62 -26.95
N VAL A 85 -30.23 32.62 -27.70
CA VAL A 85 -30.07 33.46 -28.91
C VAL A 85 -30.99 32.97 -30.03
N CYS A 86 -31.17 31.65 -30.20
CA CYS A 86 -32.03 31.05 -31.22
C CYS A 86 -33.54 31.16 -30.91
N GLN A 87 -33.91 31.22 -29.62
CA GLN A 87 -35.29 31.46 -29.17
C GLN A 87 -35.69 32.94 -29.20
N SER A 88 -34.76 33.87 -29.44
CA SER A 88 -35.14 35.24 -29.78
C SER A 88 -35.93 35.20 -31.10
N PRO A 89 -37.16 35.73 -31.16
CA PRO A 89 -38.03 35.54 -32.32
C PRO A 89 -37.58 36.44 -33.47
N THR A 90 -36.52 36.05 -34.16
CA THR A 90 -36.33 36.38 -35.56
C THR A 90 -36.79 35.18 -36.34
N ASP A 91 -38.06 35.19 -36.75
CA ASP A 91 -38.46 34.82 -38.11
C ASP A 91 -39.98 34.82 -38.25
N ARG A 92 -40.50 35.78 -39.02
CA ARG A 92 -41.43 35.45 -40.11
C ARG A 92 -41.21 36.41 -41.27
N ALA A 93 -40.62 35.86 -42.32
CA ALA A 93 -40.66 36.41 -43.66
C ALA A 93 -42.11 36.54 -44.13
N ALA A 94 -42.53 37.77 -44.46
CA ALA A 94 -43.36 38.13 -45.61
C ALA A 94 -43.78 39.61 -45.49
N ASP A 95 -43.20 40.44 -46.37
CA ASP A 95 -43.91 41.48 -47.11
C ASP A 95 -44.78 42.48 -46.32
N ARG A 96 -44.20 43.61 -45.89
CA ARG A 96 -44.81 44.95 -45.96
C ARG A 96 -43.93 46.04 -45.34
N SER A 97 -43.46 46.91 -46.23
CA SER A 97 -43.56 48.37 -46.15
C SER A 97 -43.94 48.99 -44.79
N LEU A 98 -43.01 49.80 -44.26
CA LEU A 98 -43.22 50.97 -43.41
C LEU A 98 -43.88 50.75 -42.03
N THR A 99 -43.10 50.92 -40.97
CA THR A 99 -43.13 52.12 -40.09
C THR A 99 -42.53 51.81 -38.72
N CYS A 100 -41.66 52.72 -38.29
CA CYS A 100 -41.08 52.84 -36.96
C CYS A 100 -42.19 53.01 -35.91
N GLY A 101 -42.19 52.20 -34.84
CA GLY A 101 -43.22 52.32 -33.79
C GLY A 101 -43.13 51.34 -32.62
N MET A 102 -41.94 51.05 -32.06
CA MET A 102 -41.83 50.30 -30.79
C MET A 102 -40.81 50.91 -29.82
N THR A 103 -40.72 52.23 -29.77
CA THR A 103 -39.90 52.95 -28.78
C THR A 103 -40.71 53.53 -27.62
N ALA A 104 -42.04 53.59 -27.69
CA ALA A 104 -42.81 54.32 -26.66
C ALA A 104 -42.91 53.60 -25.29
N SER A 105 -42.96 52.27 -25.24
CA SER A 105 -43.12 51.54 -23.97
C SER A 105 -41.81 51.32 -23.20
N LEU A 106 -40.68 51.13 -23.90
CA LEU A 106 -39.37 50.99 -23.25
C LEU A 106 -38.81 52.34 -22.78
N ILE A 107 -39.19 53.45 -23.43
CA ILE A 107 -38.76 54.80 -22.99
C ILE A 107 -39.42 55.18 -21.66
N LYS A 108 -40.62 54.66 -21.34
CA LYS A 108 -41.32 54.99 -20.09
C LYS A 108 -40.70 54.34 -18.84
N GLU A 109 -39.98 53.24 -18.99
CA GLU A 109 -39.21 52.63 -17.88
C GLU A 109 -37.82 53.26 -17.69
N LEU A 110 -37.25 53.89 -18.72
CA LEU A 110 -35.92 54.50 -18.66
C LEU A 110 -35.94 55.96 -18.15
N ALA A 111 -37.11 56.55 -17.90
CA ALA A 111 -37.27 57.95 -17.51
C ALA A 111 -37.60 58.18 -16.01
N SER A 112 -37.51 57.15 -15.15
CA SER A 112 -37.60 57.32 -13.70
C SER A 112 -36.21 57.35 -13.07
N PRO A 113 -35.70 58.50 -12.59
CA PRO A 113 -34.44 58.54 -11.87
C PRO A 113 -34.66 58.03 -10.44
N GLY A 114 -34.16 56.82 -10.17
CA GLY A 114 -33.82 56.40 -8.80
C GLY A 114 -34.65 55.27 -8.19
N THR A 115 -34.52 54.03 -8.66
CA THR A 115 -34.54 52.85 -7.77
C THR A 115 -33.77 51.69 -8.42
N PRO A 116 -32.68 51.17 -7.82
CA PRO A 116 -31.93 50.03 -8.36
C PRO A 116 -32.77 48.73 -8.30
N PRO A 117 -32.55 47.75 -9.21
CA PRO A 117 -33.15 46.43 -9.07
C PRO A 117 -32.70 45.85 -7.73
N ALA A 118 -33.66 45.40 -6.92
CA ALA A 118 -33.39 44.91 -5.57
C ALA A 118 -32.31 43.83 -5.62
N PRO A 119 -31.17 44.00 -4.91
CA PRO A 119 -30.18 42.94 -4.80
C PRO A 119 -30.85 41.79 -4.06
N LEU A 120 -30.82 40.59 -4.65
CA LEU A 120 -31.19 39.38 -3.92
C LEU A 120 -30.30 39.32 -2.68
N THR A 121 -30.90 39.41 -1.49
CA THR A 121 -30.18 39.38 -0.22
C THR A 121 -29.41 38.06 -0.09
N GLU A 122 -28.27 38.10 0.59
CA GLU A 122 -27.39 36.96 0.86
C GLU A 122 -28.17 35.72 1.37
N SER A 123 -29.22 35.95 2.16
CA SER A 123 -30.17 34.93 2.64
C SER A 123 -30.89 34.17 1.53
N GLN A 124 -31.29 34.83 0.44
CA GLN A 124 -32.00 34.23 -0.70
C GLN A 124 -31.04 33.44 -1.61
N LEU A 125 -29.76 33.82 -1.65
CA LEU A 125 -28.70 33.05 -2.31
C LEU A 125 -28.36 31.78 -1.51
N ILE A 126 -28.25 31.90 -0.18
CA ILE A 126 -27.98 30.79 0.72
C ILE A 126 -29.10 29.74 0.65
N GLU A 127 -30.37 30.16 0.62
CA GLU A 127 -31.52 29.26 0.53
C GLU A 127 -31.51 28.44 -0.77
N ARG A 128 -31.22 29.07 -1.91
CA ARG A 128 -31.14 28.40 -3.22
C ARG A 128 -29.99 27.40 -3.32
N LEU A 129 -28.86 27.68 -2.68
CA LEU A 129 -27.68 26.81 -2.72
C LEU A 129 -27.81 25.65 -1.72
N ASN A 130 -28.57 25.83 -0.64
CA ASN A 130 -28.91 24.76 0.31
C ASN A 130 -29.92 23.75 -0.27
N THR A 131 -30.82 24.15 -1.17
CA THR A 131 -31.78 23.24 -1.80
C THR A 131 -31.17 22.30 -2.84
N GLU A 132 -29.97 22.59 -3.35
CA GLU A 132 -29.32 21.82 -4.40
C GLU A 132 -28.41 20.68 -3.88
N ASP A 133 -28.42 20.38 -2.58
CA ASP A 133 -27.48 19.43 -1.92
C ASP A 133 -25.99 19.72 -2.20
N LYS A 134 -25.70 20.90 -2.77
CA LYS A 134 -24.37 21.43 -3.00
C LYS A 134 -23.92 22.16 -1.75
N MET A 135 -23.54 21.39 -0.73
CA MET A 135 -22.82 21.80 0.49
C MET A 135 -22.52 23.32 0.61
N ILE A 136 -23.52 24.12 0.99
CA ILE A 136 -23.28 25.40 1.65
C ILE A 136 -23.56 25.18 3.12
N THR A 137 -22.53 24.66 3.77
CA THR A 137 -22.53 24.47 5.22
C THR A 137 -22.80 25.81 5.89
N ASN A 138 -23.84 25.87 6.72
CA ASN A 138 -24.12 26.98 7.64
C ASN A 138 -22.81 27.44 8.31
N GLY A 139 -22.43 28.71 8.14
CA GLY A 139 -21.15 29.26 8.60
C GLY A 139 -20.96 29.34 10.12
N SER A 140 -21.86 28.75 10.90
CA SER A 140 -21.99 28.93 12.36
C SER A 140 -22.01 27.61 13.14
N ASP A 141 -21.17 26.65 12.74
CA ASP A 141 -20.88 25.49 13.60
C ASP A 141 -19.54 25.72 14.33
N PRO A 142 -19.56 26.00 15.66
CA PRO A 142 -18.36 26.24 16.46
C PRO A 142 -17.51 24.98 16.68
N ASN A 143 -18.06 23.77 16.43
CA ASN A 143 -17.32 22.50 16.53
C ASN A 143 -16.80 22.01 15.17
N LYS A 144 -17.02 22.76 14.09
CA LYS A 144 -16.50 22.41 12.77
C LYS A 144 -14.97 22.57 12.75
N PRO A 145 -14.21 21.55 12.33
CA PRO A 145 -12.76 21.69 12.23
C PRO A 145 -12.42 22.72 11.14
N ARG A 146 -11.80 23.82 11.57
CA ARG A 146 -11.36 24.92 10.71
C ARG A 146 -9.89 24.71 10.36
N PHE A 147 -9.64 23.90 9.34
CA PHE A 147 -8.29 23.74 8.80
C PHE A 147 -7.98 24.88 7.83
N THR A 148 -6.78 25.46 7.97
CA THR A 148 -6.17 26.28 6.94
C THR A 148 -5.82 25.43 5.72
N VAL A 149 -5.70 26.04 4.54
CA VAL A 149 -5.30 25.34 3.31
C VAL A 149 -3.93 24.66 3.47
N GLN A 150 -3.05 25.27 4.27
CA GLN A 150 -1.74 24.70 4.59
C GLN A 150 -1.86 23.46 5.47
N GLU A 151 -2.63 23.51 6.56
CA GLU A 151 -2.90 22.34 7.41
C GLU A 151 -3.55 21.20 6.63
N LEU A 152 -4.45 21.49 5.70
CA LEU A 152 -5.05 20.46 4.86
C LEU A 152 -4.01 19.76 3.96
N ARG A 153 -3.04 20.51 3.42
CA ARG A 153 -1.93 19.94 2.65
C ARG A 153 -1.03 19.08 3.53
N ASP A 154 -0.68 19.58 4.71
CA ASP A 154 0.19 18.89 5.66
C ASP A 154 -0.48 17.59 6.16
N LEU A 155 -1.77 17.64 6.53
CA LEU A 155 -2.57 16.47 6.88
C LEU A 155 -2.69 15.47 5.73
N LEU A 156 -2.81 15.93 4.49
CA LEU A 156 -2.82 15.06 3.32
C LEU A 156 -1.47 14.38 3.12
N THR A 157 -0.36 15.08 3.33
CA THR A 157 0.98 14.50 3.24
C THR A 157 1.22 13.48 4.35
N GLU A 158 0.90 13.83 5.60
CA GLU A 158 1.03 12.94 6.75
C GLU A 158 0.14 11.71 6.58
N ARG A 159 -1.13 11.88 6.15
CA ARG A 159 -2.04 10.77 5.83
C ARG A 159 -1.45 9.86 4.76
N ASN A 160 -0.79 10.41 3.75
CA ASN A 160 -0.16 9.61 2.69
C ASN A 160 1.05 8.83 3.22
N GLU A 161 1.89 9.45 4.06
CA GLU A 161 3.02 8.77 4.71
C GLU A 161 2.56 7.65 5.64
N LEU A 162 1.54 7.91 6.46
CA LEU A 162 0.95 6.92 7.35
C LEU A 162 0.31 5.78 6.57
N LYS A 163 -0.35 6.05 5.43
CA LYS A 163 -0.84 5.00 4.53
C LYS A 163 0.29 4.14 3.98
N SER A 164 1.42 4.72 3.60
CA SER A 164 2.59 3.94 3.17
C SER A 164 3.13 3.04 4.28
N ARG A 165 3.29 3.58 5.49
CA ARG A 165 3.74 2.79 6.66
C ARG A 165 2.74 1.69 7.04
N LEU A 166 1.44 1.98 6.96
CA LEU A 166 0.39 1.00 7.23
C LEU A 166 0.49 -0.17 6.25
N ILE A 167 0.70 0.10 4.96
CA ILE A 167 0.88 -0.94 3.95
C ILE A 167 2.12 -1.80 4.25
N GLU A 168 3.25 -1.17 4.60
CA GLU A 168 4.48 -1.91 4.99
C GLU A 168 4.22 -2.85 6.18
N VAL A 169 3.58 -2.34 7.23
CA VAL A 169 3.23 -3.13 8.43
C VAL A 169 2.20 -4.22 8.12
N GLU A 170 1.19 -3.92 7.30
CA GLU A 170 0.21 -4.91 6.85
C GLU A 170 0.86 -6.01 6.02
N GLU A 171 1.82 -5.68 5.16
CA GLU A 171 2.63 -6.65 4.42
C GLU A 171 3.46 -7.53 5.37
N GLU A 172 4.17 -6.95 6.34
CA GLU A 172 4.89 -7.71 7.38
C GLU A 172 3.95 -8.65 8.15
N LEU A 173 2.82 -8.12 8.65
CA LEU A 173 1.80 -8.91 9.33
C LEU A 173 1.19 -9.99 8.43
N SER A 174 1.08 -9.75 7.11
CA SER A 174 0.60 -10.76 6.15
C SER A 174 1.58 -11.93 6.01
N VAL A 175 2.89 -11.67 6.10
CA VAL A 175 3.94 -12.70 6.12
C VAL A 175 3.78 -13.56 7.37
N TYR A 176 3.62 -12.94 8.55
CA TYR A 176 3.43 -13.66 9.80
C TYR A 176 2.08 -14.38 9.88
N ARG A 177 0.98 -13.79 9.41
CA ARG A 177 -0.33 -14.48 9.32
C ARG A 177 -0.27 -15.66 8.36
N ARG A 178 0.46 -15.56 7.24
CA ARG A 178 0.65 -16.70 6.32
C ARG A 178 1.49 -17.81 6.96
N ALA A 179 2.49 -17.45 7.78
CA ALA A 179 3.23 -18.42 8.58
C ALA A 179 2.36 -19.06 9.68
N GLY A 180 1.55 -18.27 10.38
CA GLY A 180 0.63 -18.70 11.45
C GLY A 180 -0.58 -19.51 10.97
N SER A 181 -1.20 -19.16 9.84
CA SER A 181 -2.28 -19.93 9.21
C SER A 181 -1.79 -21.24 8.60
N ARG A 182 -0.49 -21.39 8.30
CA ARG A 182 0.09 -22.70 8.01
C ARG A 182 0.24 -23.57 9.27
N SER A 183 0.25 -22.99 10.47
CA SER A 183 0.28 -23.77 11.74
C SER A 183 -1.08 -24.37 12.11
N SER A 184 -2.20 -23.69 11.80
CA SER A 184 -3.55 -24.20 12.07
C SER A 184 -4.02 -25.27 11.07
N ILE A 185 -3.49 -25.25 9.84
CA ILE A 185 -3.69 -26.31 8.83
C ILE A 185 -2.70 -27.48 9.03
N GLN A 186 -1.61 -27.29 9.78
CA GLN A 186 -0.55 -28.30 10.03
C GLN A 186 -0.95 -29.45 10.96
N ASN A 187 -2.11 -29.37 11.63
CA ASN A 187 -2.59 -30.46 12.50
C ASN A 187 -3.28 -31.61 11.74
N SER A 188 -3.43 -31.52 10.42
CA SER A 188 -4.10 -32.54 9.59
C SER A 188 -3.27 -33.08 8.40
N ILE A 189 -1.97 -32.74 8.28
CA ILE A 189 -1.11 -33.16 7.15
C ILE A 189 0.11 -33.97 7.65
N PRO A 190 0.50 -35.09 7.00
CA PRO A 190 1.64 -35.93 7.40
C PRO A 190 3.00 -35.20 7.40
N PRO A 191 3.99 -35.68 8.18
CA PRO A 191 5.23 -34.94 8.50
C PRO A 191 6.15 -34.65 7.30
N ALA A 192 5.95 -35.32 6.17
CA ALA A 192 6.83 -35.26 5.01
C ALA A 192 6.74 -33.95 4.20
N SER A 193 5.68 -33.16 4.36
CA SER A 193 5.47 -31.91 3.60
C SER A 193 5.67 -30.63 4.43
N ARG A 194 6.19 -30.77 5.67
CA ARG A 194 6.33 -29.66 6.62
C ARG A 194 7.44 -28.65 6.24
N TRP A 195 8.35 -29.03 5.34
CA TRP A 195 9.62 -28.32 5.07
C TRP A 195 9.59 -27.30 3.93
N ASP A 196 8.57 -27.31 3.05
CA ASP A 196 8.31 -26.20 2.09
C ASP A 196 7.54 -25.02 2.73
N SER A 197 7.33 -25.18 4.04
CA SER A 197 6.49 -24.48 5.00
C SER A 197 6.85 -23.05 5.43
N GLU A 198 8.14 -22.76 5.45
CA GLU A 198 8.67 -21.77 6.40
C GLU A 198 9.27 -20.60 5.62
N PRO A 199 8.85 -19.35 5.85
CA PRO A 199 9.61 -18.22 5.32
C PRO A 199 11.02 -18.27 5.93
N PRO A 200 12.09 -18.09 5.13
CA PRO A 200 13.45 -18.28 5.63
C PRO A 200 13.76 -17.29 6.75
N VAL A 201 13.84 -17.79 7.98
CA VAL A 201 14.37 -17.04 9.13
C VAL A 201 15.89 -17.02 8.97
N GLN A 202 16.42 -15.89 8.51
CA GLN A 202 17.85 -15.76 8.25
C GLN A 202 18.43 -14.54 8.95
N GLY A 203 18.38 -14.57 10.28
CA GLY A 203 19.43 -13.95 11.09
C GLY A 203 20.60 -14.93 11.21
N PRO A 204 21.85 -14.47 11.41
CA PRO A 204 22.94 -15.37 11.77
C PRO A 204 22.53 -16.11 13.05
N ILE A 205 22.23 -17.41 12.95
CA ILE A 205 22.01 -18.22 14.15
C ILE A 205 23.32 -18.13 14.94
N ASN A 206 23.26 -17.67 16.18
CA ASN A 206 24.43 -17.67 17.05
C ASN A 206 24.97 -19.09 17.05
N ARG A 207 26.18 -19.27 16.51
CA ARG A 207 26.83 -20.57 16.43
C ARG A 207 26.88 -21.11 17.86
N GLU A 208 26.17 -22.21 18.11
CA GLU A 208 26.19 -22.81 19.44
C GLU A 208 27.66 -23.05 19.84
N PRO A 209 28.03 -22.77 21.11
CA PRO A 209 29.35 -23.08 21.61
C PRO A 209 29.70 -24.53 21.27
N SER A 210 30.94 -24.78 20.83
CA SER A 210 31.44 -26.10 20.41
C SER A 210 31.21 -27.21 21.44
N ASP A 211 30.92 -26.85 22.69
CA ASP A 211 30.65 -27.76 23.81
C ASP A 211 29.34 -28.55 23.67
N LYS A 212 28.43 -28.17 22.77
CA LYS A 212 27.17 -28.90 22.50
C LYS A 212 27.21 -29.84 21.30
N ALA A 213 28.21 -29.72 20.41
CA ALA A 213 28.29 -30.50 19.17
C ALA A 213 28.76 -31.94 19.38
N PHE A 214 29.40 -32.20 20.52
CA PHE A 214 29.74 -33.54 20.96
C PHE A 214 28.77 -33.86 22.10
N GLY A 215 27.84 -34.79 21.88
CA GLY A 215 27.04 -35.35 22.96
C GLY A 215 27.97 -35.68 24.12
N ARG A 216 27.63 -35.22 25.34
CA ARG A 216 28.43 -35.46 26.55
C ARG A 216 28.99 -36.87 26.46
N VAL A 217 30.31 -36.99 26.34
CA VAL A 217 30.96 -38.18 26.87
C VAL A 217 30.65 -38.09 28.35
N GLU A 218 29.68 -38.88 28.82
CA GLU A 218 29.36 -39.05 30.23
C GLU A 218 30.60 -39.64 30.91
N ARG A 219 31.60 -38.78 31.16
CA ARG A 219 32.49 -38.99 32.27
C ARG A 219 31.57 -38.88 33.48
N SER A 220 31.34 -39.99 34.17
CA SER A 220 30.55 -40.01 35.39
C SER A 220 31.02 -38.85 36.27
N SER A 221 30.11 -37.94 36.61
CA SER A 221 30.46 -36.78 37.41
C SER A 221 31.04 -37.28 38.74
N GLY A 222 31.94 -36.51 39.37
CA GLY A 222 32.48 -36.91 40.68
C GLY A 222 31.40 -37.17 41.73
N ILE A 223 30.24 -36.50 41.58
CA ILE A 223 29.03 -36.76 42.37
C ILE A 223 28.38 -38.10 42.03
N ALA A 224 28.27 -38.48 40.75
CA ALA A 224 27.75 -39.78 40.36
C ALA A 224 28.62 -40.92 40.91
N GLN A 225 29.96 -40.77 40.87
CA GLN A 225 30.89 -41.74 41.45
C GLN A 225 30.81 -41.79 42.98
N PHE A 226 30.61 -40.64 43.63
CA PHE A 226 30.42 -40.56 45.08
C PHE A 226 29.17 -41.33 45.53
N PHE A 227 28.03 -41.14 44.86
CA PHE A 227 26.80 -41.85 45.20
C PHE A 227 26.88 -43.34 44.84
N GLU A 228 27.49 -43.74 43.72
CA GLU A 228 27.76 -45.15 43.44
C GLU A 228 28.61 -45.81 44.54
N SER A 229 29.65 -45.13 45.02
CA SER A 229 30.48 -45.62 46.14
C SER A 229 29.71 -45.67 47.47
N LEU A 230 28.82 -44.71 47.72
CA LEU A 230 28.01 -44.64 48.92
C LEU A 230 26.95 -45.76 48.95
N PHE A 231 26.25 -45.99 47.84
CA PHE A 231 25.25 -47.05 47.72
C PHE A 231 25.86 -48.45 47.73
N SER A 232 27.05 -48.62 47.14
CA SER A 232 27.78 -49.91 47.21
C SER A 232 28.31 -50.21 48.62
N LYS A 233 28.54 -49.20 49.47
CA LYS A 233 28.87 -49.38 50.89
C LYS A 233 27.65 -49.66 51.79
N LEU A 234 26.46 -49.23 51.38
CA LEU A 234 25.19 -49.48 52.07
C LEU A 234 24.52 -50.81 51.67
N SER A 235 25.04 -51.47 50.64
CA SER A 235 24.54 -52.74 50.07
C SER A 235 25.28 -53.98 50.62
N LYS A 236 26.11 -53.80 51.65
CA LYS A 236 26.70 -54.87 52.48
C LYS A 236 26.23 -54.71 53.91
#